data_AF-A0A923Q971-F1
#
_entry.id   AF-A0A923Q971-F1
#
_cell.length_a   1.000
_cell.length_b   1.000
_cell.length_c   1.000
_cell.angle_alpha   90.00
_cell.angle_beta   90.00
_cell.angle_gamma   90.00
#
_symmetry.space_group_name_H-M   'P 1'
#
loop_
_entity.id
_entity.type
_entity.pdbx_description
1 polymer ?
#
loop_
_entity_poly.entity_id
_entity_poly.type
_entity_poly.pdbx_seq_one_letter_code
_entity_poly.pdbx_strand_id
1 'polypeptide(L)'
;MQQVLDRAKAAGLGQGALAQAAGISPETLSRAKKRDTMDLATLAALAETAGLEICLQPSRKGSTKRALAKSALADPSWGLAWSNPDVSNEVLVRNALLRGAYAAVLQAVLDCGMDFVEAQWALMNQPGQEGLTRAARANVPRMLKNISKGLHRAST
;
A
#
# COMPACT_ATOMS: atom_id res chain seq x y z
N MET A 1 5.74 10.65 14.21
CA MET A 1 6.36 11.86 14.79
C MET A 1 5.44 12.64 15.73
N GLN A 2 4.20 12.97 15.32
CA GLN A 2 3.27 13.79 16.11
C GLN A 2 3.04 13.26 17.54
N GLN A 3 2.85 11.95 17.70
CA GLN A 3 2.68 11.31 19.01
C GLN A 3 3.85 11.56 19.99
N VAL A 4 5.09 11.56 19.49
CA VAL A 4 6.28 11.83 20.33
C VAL A 4 6.29 13.28 20.80
N LEU A 5 5.95 14.22 19.92
CA LEU A 5 5.88 15.64 20.26
C LEU A 5 4.74 15.94 21.24
N ASP A 6 3.58 15.33 21.07
CA ASP A 6 2.45 15.51 21.97
C ASP A 6 2.74 14.93 23.36
N ARG A 7 3.39 13.76 23.42
CA ARG A 7 3.80 13.15 24.69
C ARG A 7 4.88 13.99 25.39
N ALA A 8 5.89 14.45 24.66
CA ALA A 8 6.92 15.33 25.19
C ALA A 8 6.32 16.64 25.73
N LYS A 9 5.40 17.25 24.99
CA LYS A 9 4.68 18.45 25.44
C LYS A 9 3.85 18.19 26.70
N ALA A 10 3.17 17.05 26.80
CA ALA A 10 2.44 16.65 28.00
C ALA A 10 3.37 16.41 29.20
N ALA A 11 4.63 16.05 28.96
CA ALA A 11 5.69 15.94 29.96
C ALA A 11 6.39 17.27 30.27
N GLY A 12 5.93 18.40 29.71
CA GLY A 12 6.54 19.72 29.89
C GLY A 12 7.82 19.95 29.08
N LEU A 13 8.19 19.02 28.20
CA LEU A 13 9.36 19.13 27.33
C LEU A 13 8.98 19.85 26.03
N GLY A 14 9.48 21.08 25.89
CA GLY A 14 9.42 21.81 24.63
C GLY A 14 10.26 21.14 23.53
N GLN A 15 9.95 21.44 22.27
CA GLN A 15 10.61 20.81 21.12
C GLN A 15 12.15 20.96 21.14
N GLY A 16 12.68 22.11 21.57
CA GLY A 16 14.12 22.32 21.70
C GLY A 16 14.77 21.49 22.83
N ALA A 17 14.10 21.41 23.99
CA ALA A 17 14.57 20.61 25.12
C ALA A 17 14.54 19.11 24.80
N LEU A 18 13.50 18.65 24.09
CA LEU A 18 13.41 17.27 23.60
C LEU A 18 14.55 16.94 22.63
N ALA A 19 14.84 17.83 21.67
CA ALA A 19 15.94 17.63 20.72
C ALA A 19 17.28 17.48 21.44
N GLN A 20 17.57 18.40 22.37
CA GLN A 20 18.81 18.36 23.14
C GLN A 20 18.92 17.12 24.02
N ALA A 21 17.84 16.75 24.70
CA ALA A 21 17.81 15.55 25.53
C ALA A 21 18.01 14.27 24.71
N ALA A 22 17.53 14.24 23.46
CA ALA A 22 17.74 13.14 22.52
C ALA A 22 19.08 13.21 21.77
N GLY A 23 19.97 14.14 22.10
CA GLY A 23 21.29 14.26 21.49
C GLY A 23 21.30 14.78 20.06
N ILE A 24 20.23 15.47 19.61
CA ILE A 24 20.14 16.05 18.27
C ILE A 24 19.96 17.57 18.30
N SER A 25 20.31 18.24 17.20
CA SER A 25 20.08 19.67 17.11
C SER A 25 18.58 19.99 16.94
N PRO A 26 18.08 21.09 17.54
CA PRO A 26 16.71 21.55 17.33
C PRO A 26 16.35 21.80 15.86
N GLU A 27 17.33 22.20 15.05
CA GLU A 27 17.19 22.35 13.60
C GLU A 27 16.92 21.02 12.89
N THR A 28 17.64 19.96 13.25
CA THR A 28 17.42 18.61 12.70
C THR A 28 16.01 18.13 13.03
N LEU A 29 15.56 18.32 14.28
CA LEU A 29 14.19 17.97 14.67
C LEU A 29 13.14 18.77 13.89
N SER A 30 13.37 20.07 13.69
CA SER A 30 12.49 20.96 12.92
C SER A 30 12.40 20.55 11.44
N ARG A 31 13.56 20.24 10.82
CA ARG A 31 13.63 19.76 9.43
C ARG A 31 12.94 18.41 9.27
N ALA A 32 13.18 17.48 10.19
CA ALA A 32 12.57 16.16 10.16
C ALA A 32 11.04 16.22 10.31
N LYS A 33 10.53 17.08 11.21
CA LYS A 33 9.08 17.36 11.32
C LYS A 33 8.49 17.89 10.02
N LYS A 34 9.21 18.76 9.30
CA LYS A 34 8.73 19.32 8.01
C LYS A 34 8.80 18.32 6.86
N ARG A 35 9.85 17.50 6.79
CA ARG A 35 10.08 16.55 5.69
C ARG A 35 9.38 15.21 5.91
N ASP A 36 8.93 14.93 7.12
CA ASP A 36 8.39 13.64 7.55
C ASP A 36 9.39 12.49 7.33
N THR A 37 10.69 12.80 7.37
CA THR A 37 11.77 11.80 7.24
C THR A 37 12.74 11.93 8.40
N MET A 38 13.14 10.78 8.96
CA MET A 38 14.12 10.68 10.04
C MET A 38 14.68 9.27 10.08
N ASP A 39 15.93 9.14 10.55
CA ASP A 39 16.52 7.84 10.86
C ASP A 39 15.83 7.17 12.07
N LEU A 40 15.75 5.84 12.06
CA LEU A 40 15.05 5.08 13.11
C LEU A 40 15.71 5.25 14.48
N ALA A 41 17.05 5.28 14.55
CA ALA A 41 17.74 5.45 15.83
C ALA A 41 17.46 6.83 16.43
N THR A 42 17.34 7.85 15.59
CA THR A 42 16.98 9.20 16.05
C THR A 42 15.54 9.25 16.56
N LEU A 43 14.61 8.57 15.86
CA LEU A 43 13.22 8.49 16.30
C LEU A 43 13.09 7.72 17.62
N ALA A 44 13.85 6.65 17.80
CA ALA A 44 13.91 5.88 19.04
C ALA A 44 14.40 6.75 20.21
N ALA A 45 15.52 7.46 20.04
CA ALA A 45 16.06 8.35 21.07
C ALA A 45 15.05 9.43 21.51
N LEU A 46 14.30 10.01 20.56
CA LEU A 46 13.24 10.98 20.85
C LEU A 46 12.04 10.35 21.56
N ALA A 47 11.66 9.13 21.18
CA ALA A 47 10.58 8.39 21.83
C ALA A 47 10.96 8.10 23.28
N GLU A 48 12.18 7.60 23.53
CA GLU A 48 12.68 7.29 24.87
C GLU A 48 12.70 8.53 25.77
N THR A 49 13.20 9.67 25.26
CA THR A 49 13.17 10.94 26.02
C THR A 49 11.76 11.46 26.27
N ALA A 50 10.80 11.15 25.41
CA ALA A 50 9.39 11.44 25.63
C ALA A 50 8.70 10.39 26.54
N GLY A 51 9.40 9.37 27.02
CA GLY A 51 8.83 8.28 27.81
C GLY A 51 7.93 7.35 26.99
N LEU A 52 8.31 7.09 25.74
CA LEU A 52 7.65 6.18 24.82
C LEU A 52 8.63 5.09 24.36
N GLU A 53 8.06 3.96 23.94
CA GLU A 53 8.79 2.86 23.32
C GLU A 53 8.25 2.61 21.91
N ILE A 54 9.14 2.23 20.99
CA ILE A 54 8.77 1.87 19.62
C ILE A 54 8.56 0.36 19.55
N CYS A 55 7.33 -0.06 19.29
CA CYS A 55 6.99 -1.47 19.12
C CYS A 55 6.54 -1.77 17.68
N LEU A 56 6.89 -2.96 17.20
CA LEU A 56 6.34 -3.49 15.95
C LEU A 56 4.97 -4.12 16.23
N GLN A 57 3.99 -3.85 15.37
CA GLN A 57 2.68 -4.48 15.43
C GLN A 57 2.35 -5.15 14.09
N PRO A 58 1.69 -6.32 14.09
CA PRO A 58 1.20 -6.94 12.85
C PRO A 58 0.28 -5.97 12.10
N SER A 59 0.68 -5.55 10.90
CA SER A 59 -0.15 -4.66 10.09
C SER A 59 -1.29 -5.46 9.46
N ARG A 60 -2.54 -5.17 9.85
CA ARG A 60 -3.74 -5.70 9.16
C ARG A 60 -3.95 -5.07 7.78
N LYS A 61 -3.23 -3.99 7.46
CA LYS A 61 -3.21 -3.37 6.14
C LYS A 61 -1.97 -3.89 5.41
N GLY A 62 -2.17 -4.77 4.43
CA GLY A 62 -1.12 -5.10 3.46
C GLY A 62 -0.58 -3.80 2.86
N SER A 63 0.74 -3.63 2.91
CA SER A 63 1.53 -2.59 2.23
C SER A 63 0.94 -1.16 2.24
N THR A 64 1.45 -0.32 3.15
CA THR A 64 1.27 1.13 3.11
C THR A 64 1.60 1.71 1.72
N LYS A 65 0.69 2.56 1.23
CA LYS A 65 0.82 3.46 0.08
C LYS A 65 2.22 4.11 0.01
N ARG A 66 3.17 3.45 -0.62
CA ARG A 66 4.28 4.11 -1.31
C ARG A 66 3.61 4.81 -2.49
N ALA A 67 3.87 6.11 -2.69
CA ALA A 67 3.30 6.90 -3.78
C ALA A 67 3.18 6.03 -5.04
N LEU A 68 1.94 5.68 -5.39
CA LEU A 68 1.65 4.72 -6.45
C LEU A 68 2.24 5.36 -7.72
N ALA A 69 3.31 4.78 -8.27
CA ALA A 69 3.48 4.90 -9.71
C ALA A 69 2.10 4.53 -10.28
N LYS A 70 1.46 5.46 -11.01
CA LYS A 70 0.11 5.24 -11.56
C LYS A 70 0.04 3.81 -12.08
N SER A 71 -0.92 3.01 -11.60
CA SER A 71 -1.04 1.61 -12.01
C SER A 71 -0.93 1.56 -13.52
N ALA A 72 -0.12 0.65 -14.05
CA ALA A 72 0.04 0.49 -15.49
C ALA A 72 -1.31 0.24 -16.16
N LEU A 73 -2.28 -0.34 -15.44
CA LEU A 73 -3.67 -0.53 -15.88
C LEU A 73 -4.45 0.77 -16.12
N ALA A 74 -4.03 1.89 -15.53
CA ALA A 74 -4.61 3.20 -15.79
C ALA A 74 -4.17 3.76 -17.16
N ASP A 75 -3.18 3.15 -17.82
CA ASP A 75 -2.77 3.53 -19.16
C ASP A 75 -3.89 3.22 -20.19
N PRO A 76 -4.26 4.19 -21.06
CA PRO A 76 -5.33 4.01 -22.03
C PRO A 76 -5.15 2.83 -22.99
N SER A 77 -3.92 2.35 -23.23
CA SER A 77 -3.64 1.18 -24.08
C SER A 77 -4.29 -0.10 -23.58
N TRP A 78 -4.51 -0.21 -22.26
CA TRP A 78 -5.25 -1.33 -21.68
C TRP A 78 -6.76 -1.25 -21.91
N GLY A 79 -7.29 -0.07 -22.25
CA GLY A 79 -8.72 0.17 -22.44
C GLY A 79 -9.57 -0.11 -21.19
N LEU A 80 -8.99 0.01 -19.99
CA LEU A 80 -9.66 -0.25 -18.70
C LEU A 80 -10.13 1.01 -17.98
N ALA A 81 -9.47 2.15 -18.23
CA ALA A 81 -9.60 3.39 -17.47
C ALA A 81 -10.09 4.57 -18.33
N TRP A 82 -10.89 4.31 -19.37
CA TRP A 82 -11.28 5.34 -20.35
C TRP A 82 -11.75 6.63 -19.64
N SER A 83 -11.03 7.71 -19.92
CA SER A 83 -11.26 9.09 -19.47
C SER A 83 -11.00 9.43 -18.00
N ASN A 84 -10.60 8.49 -17.12
CA ASN A 84 -10.26 8.83 -15.74
C ASN A 84 -8.98 8.12 -15.25
N PRO A 85 -7.82 8.78 -15.29
CA PRO A 85 -6.55 8.22 -14.81
C PRO A 85 -6.47 8.10 -13.28
N ASP A 86 -7.39 8.73 -12.54
CA ASP A 86 -7.46 8.70 -11.06
C ASP A 86 -8.43 7.62 -10.55
N VAL A 87 -8.85 6.70 -11.43
CA VAL A 87 -9.71 5.58 -11.06
C VAL A 87 -8.98 4.63 -10.09
N SER A 88 -9.72 4.10 -9.12
CA SER A 88 -9.14 3.23 -8.10
C SER A 88 -8.65 1.90 -8.69
N ASN A 89 -7.59 1.35 -8.09
CA ASN A 89 -7.07 0.03 -8.46
C ASN A 89 -8.14 -1.07 -8.36
N GLU A 90 -9.10 -0.94 -7.43
CA GLU A 90 -10.23 -1.87 -7.33
C GLU A 90 -11.03 -1.92 -8.64
N VAL A 91 -11.37 -0.76 -9.20
CA VAL A 91 -12.14 -0.67 -10.45
C VAL A 91 -11.31 -1.16 -11.64
N LEU A 92 -10.01 -0.81 -11.70
CA LEU A 92 -9.11 -1.29 -12.75
C LEU A 92 -8.98 -2.81 -12.76
N VAL A 93 -8.75 -3.41 -11.58
CA VAL A 93 -8.66 -4.85 -11.41
C VAL A 93 -9.98 -5.51 -11.79
N ARG A 94 -11.12 -4.99 -11.32
CA ARG A 94 -12.44 -5.53 -11.69
C ARG A 94 -12.67 -5.47 -13.19
N ASN A 95 -12.31 -4.36 -13.86
CA ASN A 95 -12.42 -4.26 -15.32
C ASN A 95 -11.51 -5.26 -16.05
N ALA A 96 -10.28 -5.49 -15.55
CA ALA A 96 -9.38 -6.50 -16.10
C ALA A 96 -9.98 -7.92 -15.97
N LEU A 97 -10.57 -8.23 -14.81
CA LEU A 97 -11.23 -9.50 -14.51
C LEU A 97 -12.52 -9.69 -15.35
N LEU A 98 -13.30 -8.63 -15.55
CA LEU A 98 -14.49 -8.64 -16.42
C LEU A 98 -14.13 -8.97 -17.86
N ARG A 99 -13.07 -8.35 -18.39
CA ARG A 99 -12.56 -8.64 -19.74
C ARG A 99 -11.97 -10.04 -19.86
N GLY A 100 -11.41 -10.58 -18.78
CA GLY A 100 -10.82 -11.93 -18.76
C GLY A 100 -9.61 -12.08 -19.70
N ALA A 101 -8.89 -10.98 -19.98
CA ALA A 101 -7.70 -10.98 -20.82
C ALA A 101 -6.45 -11.25 -19.97
N TYR A 102 -5.68 -12.28 -20.31
CA TYR A 102 -4.54 -12.74 -19.50
C TYR A 102 -3.53 -11.63 -19.20
N ALA A 103 -3.15 -10.83 -20.21
CA ALA A 103 -2.19 -9.74 -20.03
C ALA A 103 -2.66 -8.70 -18.99
N ALA A 104 -3.95 -8.35 -19.00
CA ALA A 104 -4.51 -7.39 -18.06
C ALA A 104 -4.59 -7.97 -16.64
N VAL A 105 -4.95 -9.24 -16.51
CA VAL A 105 -4.98 -9.94 -15.21
C VAL A 105 -3.56 -10.10 -14.65
N LEU A 106 -2.58 -10.42 -15.48
CA LEU A 106 -1.17 -10.48 -15.08
C LEU A 106 -0.68 -9.10 -14.61
N GLN A 107 -0.95 -8.04 -15.36
CA GLN A 107 -0.55 -6.70 -14.97
C GLN A 107 -1.23 -6.25 -13.67
N ALA A 108 -2.49 -6.60 -13.46
CA ALA A 108 -3.18 -6.40 -12.18
C ALA A 108 -2.45 -7.07 -11.00
N VAL A 109 -2.01 -8.31 -11.18
CA VAL A 109 -1.27 -9.04 -10.15
C VAL A 109 0.10 -8.40 -9.90
N LEU A 110 0.80 -7.94 -10.95
CA LEU A 110 2.09 -7.26 -10.81
C LEU A 110 1.96 -5.90 -10.08
N ASP A 111 0.90 -5.15 -10.35
CA ASP A 111 0.69 -3.82 -9.77
C ASP A 111 0.13 -3.86 -8.34
N CYS A 112 -0.81 -4.78 -8.07
CA CYS A 112 -1.60 -4.79 -6.83
C CYS A 112 -1.36 -6.02 -5.94
N GLY A 113 -0.62 -7.02 -6.43
CA GLY A 113 -0.38 -8.28 -5.74
C GLY A 113 -1.48 -9.33 -5.97
N MET A 114 -1.09 -10.60 -5.81
CA MET A 114 -1.97 -11.76 -6.03
C MET A 114 -3.18 -11.75 -5.09
N ASP A 115 -2.95 -11.59 -3.79
CA ASP A 115 -4.00 -11.65 -2.76
C ASP A 115 -5.10 -10.61 -3.00
N PHE A 116 -4.72 -9.42 -3.44
CA PHE A 116 -5.68 -8.35 -3.75
C PHE A 116 -6.57 -8.71 -4.94
N VAL A 117 -5.98 -9.25 -6.00
CA VAL A 117 -6.73 -9.65 -7.21
C VAL A 117 -7.67 -10.82 -6.90
N GLU A 118 -7.24 -11.79 -6.10
CA GLU A 118 -8.11 -12.89 -5.65
C GLU A 118 -9.28 -12.40 -4.78
N ALA A 119 -9.03 -11.44 -3.89
CA ALA A 119 -10.09 -10.83 -3.09
C ALA A 119 -11.14 -10.11 -3.97
N GLN A 120 -10.70 -9.35 -4.99
CA GLN A 120 -11.64 -8.72 -5.93
C GLN A 120 -12.41 -9.75 -6.76
N TRP A 121 -11.75 -10.83 -7.20
CA TRP A 121 -12.42 -11.93 -7.90
C TRP A 121 -13.50 -12.59 -7.04
N ALA A 122 -13.21 -12.86 -5.77
CA ALA A 122 -14.15 -13.47 -4.84
C ALA A 122 -15.40 -12.60 -4.64
N LEU A 123 -15.23 -11.27 -4.55
CA LEU A 123 -16.35 -10.31 -4.46
C LEU A 123 -17.22 -10.32 -5.72
N MET A 124 -16.59 -10.32 -6.91
CA MET A 124 -17.33 -10.30 -8.17
C MET A 124 -18.05 -11.63 -8.45
N ASN A 125 -17.45 -12.76 -8.10
CA ASN A 125 -17.99 -14.08 -8.42
C ASN A 125 -19.08 -14.56 -7.43
N GLN A 126 -19.55 -13.69 -6.53
CA GLN A 126 -20.67 -14.00 -5.64
C GLN A 126 -21.96 -14.27 -6.43
N PRO A 127 -22.83 -15.18 -5.94
CA PRO A 127 -24.14 -15.40 -6.54
C PRO A 127 -24.97 -14.11 -6.46
N GLY A 128 -25.58 -13.71 -7.57
CA GLY A 128 -26.37 -12.48 -7.68
C GLY A 128 -25.61 -11.24 -8.18
N GLN A 129 -24.29 -11.30 -8.35
CA GLN A 129 -23.52 -10.25 -9.03
C GLN A 129 -23.61 -10.42 -10.56
N GLU A 130 -24.21 -9.43 -11.22
CA GLU A 130 -24.31 -9.32 -12.68
C GLU A 130 -23.05 -8.69 -13.29
N GLY A 131 -22.78 -8.96 -14.56
CA GLY A 131 -21.66 -8.36 -15.33
C GLY A 131 -20.50 -9.30 -15.65
N LEU A 132 -20.31 -10.39 -14.91
CA LEU A 132 -19.32 -11.42 -15.25
C LEU A 132 -19.83 -12.34 -16.36
N THR A 133 -19.14 -12.33 -17.51
CA THR A 133 -19.43 -13.26 -18.60
C THR A 133 -19.13 -14.71 -18.19
N ARG A 134 -19.85 -15.67 -18.77
CA ARG A 134 -19.61 -17.11 -18.55
C ARG A 134 -18.17 -17.50 -18.89
N ALA A 135 -17.60 -16.89 -19.93
CA ALA A 135 -16.21 -17.09 -20.33
C ALA A 135 -15.22 -16.60 -19.27
N ALA A 136 -15.42 -15.40 -18.70
CA ALA A 136 -14.58 -14.88 -17.63
C ALA A 136 -14.62 -15.79 -16.39
N ARG A 137 -15.81 -16.27 -15.99
CA ARG A 137 -15.98 -17.23 -14.89
C ARG A 137 -15.21 -18.53 -15.08
N ALA A 138 -15.10 -19.03 -16.31
CA ALA A 138 -14.33 -20.25 -16.62
C ALA A 138 -12.81 -19.99 -16.71
N ASN A 139 -12.41 -18.84 -17.24
CA ASN A 139 -11.02 -18.59 -17.61
C ASN A 139 -10.20 -17.95 -16.47
N VAL A 140 -10.75 -16.96 -15.76
CA VAL A 140 -10.02 -16.20 -14.73
C VAL A 140 -9.42 -17.11 -13.65
N PRO A 141 -10.13 -18.11 -13.09
CA PRO A 141 -9.54 -19.01 -12.09
C PRO A 141 -8.32 -19.78 -12.62
N ARG A 142 -8.34 -20.17 -13.90
CA ARG A 142 -7.20 -20.85 -14.54
C ARG A 142 -6.03 -19.90 -14.73
N MET A 143 -6.29 -18.65 -15.12
CA MET A 143 -5.27 -17.62 -15.28
C MET A 143 -4.58 -17.33 -13.95
N LEU A 144 -5.34 -17.09 -12.88
CA LEU A 144 -4.80 -16.82 -11.54
C LEU A 144 -3.92 -17.97 -11.06
N LYS A 145 -4.37 -19.22 -11.22
CA LYS A 145 -3.57 -20.41 -10.90
C LYS A 145 -2.25 -20.47 -11.67
N ASN A 146 -2.27 -20.14 -12.96
CA ASN A 146 -1.05 -20.15 -13.79
C ASN A 146 -0.09 -19.02 -13.42
N ILE A 147 -0.61 -17.82 -13.15
CA ILE A 147 0.17 -16.66 -12.72
C ILE A 147 0.85 -16.96 -11.38
N SER A 148 0.10 -17.45 -10.38
CA SER A 148 0.64 -17.85 -9.08
C SER A 148 1.79 -18.86 -9.21
N LYS A 149 1.61 -19.92 -10.02
CA LYS A 149 2.69 -20.88 -10.31
C LYS A 149 3.91 -20.23 -10.95
N GLY A 150 3.70 -19.32 -11.90
CA GLY A 150 4.77 -18.58 -12.55
C GLY A 150 5.57 -17.72 -11.58
N LEU A 151 4.88 -16.97 -10.72
CA LEU A 151 5.51 -16.12 -9.69
C LEU A 151 6.32 -16.95 -8.69
N HIS A 152 5.80 -18.09 -8.23
CA HIS A 152 6.55 -18.98 -7.34
C HIS A 152 7.84 -19.50 -7.98
N ARG A 153 7.80 -19.89 -9.26
CA ARG A 153 8.99 -20.36 -9.99
C ARG A 153 10.02 -19.26 -10.19
N ALA A 154 9.60 -18.03 -10.42
CA ALA A 154 10.51 -16.89 -10.62
C ALA A 154 11.15 -16.40 -9.30
N SER A 155 10.59 -16.79 -8.16
CA SER A 155 11.06 -16.40 -6.82
C SER A 155 12.00 -17.44 -6.19
N THR A 156 12.30 -18.52 -6.91
CA THR A 156 13.23 -19.61 -6.51
C THR A 156 14.52 -19.46 -7.30
#